data_AF-A0A3M1A5N0-F1
#
_entry.id   AF-A0A3M1A5N0-F1
#
_cell.length_a   1.000
_cell.length_b   1.000
_cell.length_c   1.000
_cell.angle_alpha   90.00
_cell.angle_beta   90.00
_cell.angle_gamma   90.00
#
_symmetry.space_group_name_H-M   'P 1'
#
loop_
_entity.id
_entity.type
_entity.pdbx_description
1 polymer ?
#
loop_
_entity_poly.entity_id
_entity_poly.type
_entity_poly.pdbx_seq_one_letter_code
_entity_poly.pdbx_strand_id
1 'polypeptide(L)'
;MRGFRNCAVLFALAALPGEVAADGYIMGAGRWTCAQVRQVAESGTPAEVGQLAGWLLGFWSAATLQRETHFVDIVEQVGGEKIVRATVQECAKAPSTVRLHEVAGKMIENTR
;
A
#
# COMPACT_ATOMS: atom_id res chain seq x y z
N MET A 1 57.69 -14.43 -19.79
CA MET A 1 57.86 -14.11 -18.35
C MET A 1 56.69 -13.23 -17.91
N ARG A 2 56.17 -13.51 -16.70
CA ARG A 2 54.97 -12.95 -16.07
C ARG A 2 55.08 -11.42 -15.86
N GLY A 3 53.95 -10.71 -15.79
CA GLY A 3 53.94 -9.33 -15.29
C GLY A 3 52.60 -8.59 -15.36
N PHE A 4 51.68 -8.92 -14.44
CA PHE A 4 50.64 -8.07 -13.83
C PHE A 4 50.09 -6.85 -14.60
N ARG A 5 48.80 -6.90 -14.98
CA ARG A 5 47.95 -5.70 -14.94
C ARG A 5 46.67 -6.01 -14.17
N ASN A 6 46.59 -5.41 -12.98
CA ASN A 6 45.54 -5.53 -11.98
C ASN A 6 44.15 -5.24 -12.56
N CYS A 7 43.21 -6.15 -12.27
CA CYS A 7 41.76 -5.88 -12.30
C CYS A 7 41.43 -4.86 -11.21
N ALA A 8 41.44 -3.58 -11.55
CA ALA A 8 40.78 -2.55 -10.76
C ALA A 8 39.49 -2.16 -11.48
N VAL A 9 38.44 -2.98 -11.32
CA VAL A 9 37.07 -2.55 -11.63
C VAL A 9 36.69 -1.57 -10.53
N LEU A 10 36.89 -0.28 -10.80
CA LEU A 10 36.38 0.82 -9.99
C LEU A 10 34.85 0.78 -10.08
N PHE A 11 34.22 0.10 -9.13
CA PHE A 11 32.80 0.26 -8.84
C PHE A 11 32.63 1.66 -8.23
N ALA A 12 32.51 2.67 -9.09
CA ALA A 12 32.00 3.97 -8.69
C ALA A 12 30.52 3.77 -8.33
N LEU A 13 30.26 3.45 -7.06
CA LEU A 13 28.92 3.63 -6.48
C LEU A 13 28.60 5.12 -6.58
N ALA A 14 27.85 5.49 -7.62
CA ALA A 14 27.03 6.67 -7.57
C ALA A 14 26.05 6.45 -6.41
N ALA A 15 26.40 6.99 -5.24
CA ALA A 15 25.44 7.25 -4.18
C ALA A 15 24.45 8.26 -4.76
N LEU A 16 23.36 7.76 -5.35
CA LEU A 16 22.19 8.54 -5.67
C LEU A 16 21.54 8.89 -4.31
N PRO A 17 21.50 10.16 -3.89
CA PRO A 17 20.65 10.55 -2.79
C PRO A 17 19.23 10.60 -3.33
N GLY A 18 18.63 9.43 -3.40
CA GLY A 18 17.24 9.24 -3.71
C GLY A 18 16.79 8.07 -2.88
N GLU A 19 16.39 8.34 -1.64
CA GLU A 19 15.44 7.49 -0.94
C GLU A 19 14.19 7.43 -1.83
N VAL A 20 14.21 6.54 -2.83
CA VAL A 20 12.99 5.89 -3.21
C VAL A 20 12.69 5.05 -1.99
N ALA A 21 12.00 5.64 -1.00
CA ALA A 21 11.10 4.85 -0.18
C ALA A 21 10.27 4.10 -1.21
N ALA A 22 10.64 2.84 -1.46
CA ALA A 22 9.78 1.94 -2.20
C ALA A 22 8.57 1.88 -1.29
N ASP A 23 7.60 2.78 -1.52
CA ASP A 23 6.37 2.85 -0.79
C ASP A 23 5.74 1.48 -1.01
N GLY A 24 5.98 0.53 -0.11
CA GLY A 24 5.52 -0.86 -0.24
C GLY A 24 3.99 -0.92 -0.33
N TYR A 25 3.37 0.18 0.07
CA TYR A 25 1.98 0.52 -0.11
C TYR A 25 1.54 0.60 -1.59
N ILE A 26 2.40 0.99 -2.53
CA ILE A 26 2.11 1.03 -3.99
C ILE A 26 2.42 -0.34 -4.66
N MET A 27 2.50 -1.42 -3.88
CA MET A 27 2.62 -2.79 -4.40
C MET A 27 1.32 -3.57 -4.14
N GLY A 28 1.12 -4.70 -4.82
CA GLY A 28 -0.10 -5.50 -4.66
C GLY A 28 -1.36 -4.72 -5.05
N ALA A 29 -2.43 -4.81 -4.25
CA ALA A 29 -3.70 -4.13 -4.53
C ALA A 29 -3.64 -2.59 -4.35
N GLY A 30 -2.62 -2.04 -3.68
CA GLY A 30 -2.49 -0.58 -3.49
C GLY A 30 -2.28 0.22 -4.78
N ARG A 31 -1.83 -0.44 -5.86
CA ARG A 31 -1.74 0.16 -7.20
C ARG A 31 -3.08 0.16 -7.96
N TRP A 32 -4.07 -0.57 -7.47
CA TRP A 32 -5.36 -0.68 -8.16
C TRP A 32 -6.07 0.66 -8.15
N THR A 33 -6.74 0.93 -9.25
CA THR A 33 -7.65 2.07 -9.38
C THR A 33 -8.97 1.77 -8.66
N CYS A 34 -9.72 2.80 -8.28
CA CYS A 34 -11.05 2.61 -7.70
C CYS A 34 -12.01 1.90 -8.66
N ALA A 35 -11.83 1.99 -9.99
CA ALA A 35 -12.54 1.13 -10.93
C ALA A 35 -12.28 -0.35 -10.68
N GLN A 36 -11.02 -0.76 -10.58
CA GLN A 36 -10.63 -2.15 -10.32
C GLN A 36 -11.10 -2.63 -8.95
N VAL A 37 -11.00 -1.77 -7.93
CA VAL A 37 -11.45 -2.09 -6.57
C VAL A 37 -12.95 -2.40 -6.53
N ARG A 38 -13.77 -1.59 -7.22
CA ARG A 38 -15.22 -1.84 -7.33
C ARG A 38 -15.50 -3.14 -8.09
N GLN A 39 -14.82 -3.35 -9.22
CA GLN A 39 -14.98 -4.57 -10.01
C GLN A 39 -14.67 -5.83 -9.17
N VAL A 40 -13.59 -5.80 -8.39
CA VAL A 40 -13.19 -6.90 -7.50
C VAL A 40 -14.17 -7.07 -6.34
N ALA A 41 -14.66 -5.98 -5.76
CA ALA A 41 -15.66 -6.06 -4.69
C ALA A 41 -17.01 -6.62 -5.15
N GLU A 42 -17.40 -6.35 -6.41
CA GLU A 42 -18.67 -6.81 -6.98
C GLU A 42 -18.60 -8.23 -7.55
N SER A 43 -17.48 -8.58 -8.20
CA SER A 43 -17.39 -9.78 -9.05
C SER A 43 -16.03 -10.49 -9.00
N GLY A 44 -15.14 -10.07 -8.11
CA GLY A 44 -13.80 -10.63 -8.01
C GLY A 44 -13.80 -12.08 -7.53
N THR A 45 -12.78 -12.82 -7.92
CA THR A 45 -12.49 -14.14 -7.37
C THR A 45 -12.18 -14.06 -5.87
N PRO A 46 -12.34 -15.15 -5.10
CA PRO A 46 -11.97 -15.17 -3.68
C PRO A 46 -10.51 -14.75 -3.42
N ALA A 47 -9.60 -15.08 -4.34
CA ALA A 47 -8.20 -14.69 -4.26
C ALA A 47 -8.01 -13.16 -4.41
N GLU A 48 -8.70 -12.53 -5.37
CA GLU A 48 -8.64 -11.08 -5.58
C GLU A 48 -9.27 -10.32 -4.42
N VAL A 49 -10.41 -10.79 -3.92
CA VAL A 49 -11.06 -10.24 -2.72
C VAL A 49 -10.14 -10.37 -1.50
N GLY A 50 -9.49 -11.53 -1.34
CA GLY A 50 -8.50 -11.76 -0.29
C GLY A 50 -7.28 -10.85 -0.42
N GLN A 51 -6.79 -10.60 -1.63
CA GLN A 51 -5.68 -9.69 -1.88
C GLN A 51 -6.05 -8.23 -1.55
N LEU A 52 -7.25 -7.79 -1.92
CA LEU A 52 -7.78 -6.47 -1.57
C LEU A 52 -7.89 -6.30 -0.06
N ALA A 53 -8.54 -7.26 0.61
CA ALA A 53 -8.74 -7.23 2.05
C ALA A 53 -7.40 -7.27 2.80
N GLY A 54 -6.51 -8.19 2.44
CA GLY A 54 -5.19 -8.32 3.05
C GLY A 54 -4.34 -7.06 2.89
N TRP A 55 -4.35 -6.44 1.71
CA TRP A 55 -3.64 -5.18 1.48
C TRP A 55 -4.23 -4.05 2.33
N LEU A 56 -5.55 -3.90 2.37
CA LEU A 56 -6.21 -2.85 3.16
C LEU A 56 -5.92 -3.00 4.65
N LEU A 57 -6.07 -4.21 5.20
CA LEU A 57 -5.75 -4.46 6.60
C LEU A 57 -4.28 -4.18 6.90
N GLY A 58 -3.36 -4.61 6.03
CA GLY A 58 -1.94 -4.33 6.18
C GLY A 58 -1.61 -2.83 6.12
N PHE A 59 -2.21 -2.10 5.19
CA PHE A 59 -2.01 -0.66 5.02
C PHE A 59 -2.52 0.12 6.24
N TRP A 60 -3.73 -0.19 6.70
CA TRP A 60 -4.29 0.41 7.90
C TRP A 60 -3.44 0.06 9.12
N SER A 61 -3.10 -1.22 9.34
CA SER A 61 -2.17 -1.69 10.41
C SER A 61 -0.82 -0.96 10.43
N ALA A 62 -0.21 -0.72 9.26
CA ALA A 62 1.05 0.03 9.20
C ALA A 62 0.87 1.48 9.66
N ALA A 63 -0.24 2.11 9.27
CA ALA A 63 -0.56 3.46 9.72
C ALA A 63 -0.97 3.51 11.20
N THR A 64 -1.51 2.43 11.75
CA THR A 64 -1.81 2.30 13.18
C THR A 64 -0.54 2.19 14.00
N LEU A 65 0.48 1.45 13.55
CA LEU A 65 1.74 1.33 14.29
C LEU A 65 2.54 2.64 14.31
N GLN A 66 2.32 3.52 13.33
CA GLN A 66 2.93 4.84 13.26
C GLN A 66 2.17 5.91 14.06
N ARG A 67 0.96 5.62 14.56
CA ARG A 67 0.15 6.52 15.39
C ARG A 67 -0.04 5.86 16.76
N GLU A 68 0.10 6.59 17.87
CA GLU A 68 0.04 5.99 19.22
C GLU A 68 -1.15 5.03 19.46
N THR A 69 -0.93 4.10 20.41
CA THR A 69 -1.70 2.91 20.86
C THR A 69 -3.23 2.88 20.67
N HIS A 70 -3.91 4.02 20.59
CA HIS A 70 -5.37 4.12 20.44
C HIS A 70 -5.92 3.65 19.09
N PHE A 71 -5.08 3.43 18.07
CA PHE A 71 -5.58 3.02 16.75
C PHE A 71 -5.72 1.50 16.58
N VAL A 72 -4.93 0.68 17.30
CA VAL A 72 -5.17 -0.78 17.36
C VAL A 72 -6.59 -1.05 17.84
N ASP A 73 -7.05 -0.30 18.85
CA ASP A 73 -8.43 -0.32 19.32
C ASP A 73 -9.43 0.05 18.20
N ILE A 74 -9.12 1.03 17.35
CA ILE A 74 -9.99 1.41 16.21
C ILE A 74 -10.09 0.26 15.19
N VAL A 75 -8.99 -0.39 14.83
CA VAL A 75 -9.03 -1.50 13.85
C VAL A 75 -9.75 -2.73 14.43
N GLU A 76 -9.52 -3.04 15.70
CA GLU A 76 -10.19 -4.14 16.41
C GLU A 76 -11.68 -3.85 16.68
N GLN A 77 -12.03 -2.59 17.02
CA GLN A 77 -13.41 -2.17 17.34
C GLN A 77 -14.25 -1.87 16.09
N VAL A 78 -13.66 -1.30 15.04
CA VAL A 78 -14.32 -1.12 13.73
C VAL A 78 -14.48 -2.48 13.06
N GLY A 79 -13.50 -3.38 13.21
CA GLY A 79 -13.48 -4.70 12.61
C GLY A 79 -13.02 -4.63 11.17
N GLY A 80 -12.05 -5.48 10.80
CA GLY A 80 -11.38 -5.42 9.50
C GLY A 80 -12.32 -5.42 8.29
N GLU A 81 -13.45 -6.11 8.40
CA GLU A 81 -14.50 -6.11 7.38
C GLU A 81 -15.15 -4.73 7.15
N LYS A 82 -15.36 -3.93 8.21
CA LYS A 82 -15.90 -2.58 8.08
C LYS A 82 -14.91 -1.62 7.43
N ILE A 83 -13.60 -1.77 7.70
CA ILE A 83 -12.56 -0.98 7.03
C ILE A 83 -12.56 -1.27 5.52
N VAL A 84 -12.62 -2.55 5.16
CA VAL A 84 -12.69 -2.95 3.75
C VAL A 84 -13.94 -2.38 3.09
N ARG A 85 -15.12 -2.54 3.70
CA ARG A 85 -16.36 -1.96 3.18
C ARG A 85 -16.31 -0.44 3.05
N ALA A 86 -15.86 0.26 4.09
CA ALA A 86 -15.78 1.72 4.07
C ALA A 86 -14.84 2.21 2.95
N THR A 87 -13.69 1.55 2.77
CA THR A 87 -12.75 1.93 1.71
C THR A 87 -13.31 1.66 0.32
N VAL A 88 -14.03 0.55 0.11
CA VAL A 88 -14.74 0.27 -1.14
C VAL A 88 -15.83 1.33 -1.41
N GLN A 89 -16.59 1.72 -0.39
CA GLN A 89 -17.60 2.78 -0.50
C GLN A 89 -16.99 4.14 -0.84
N GLU A 90 -15.84 4.49 -0.26
CA GLU A 90 -15.13 5.72 -0.63
C GLU A 90 -14.59 5.65 -2.07
N CYS A 91 -14.09 4.50 -2.52
CA CYS A 91 -13.74 4.29 -3.92
C CYS A 91 -14.95 4.40 -4.87
N ALA A 92 -16.17 4.11 -4.41
CA ALA A 92 -17.39 4.32 -5.20
C ALA A 92 -17.69 5.80 -5.44
N LYS A 93 -17.26 6.69 -4.54
CA LYS A 93 -17.45 8.15 -4.62
C LYS A 93 -16.29 8.85 -5.33
N ALA A 94 -15.11 8.24 -5.35
CA ALA A 94 -13.91 8.80 -5.98
C ALA A 94 -13.92 8.64 -7.52
N PRO A 95 -13.19 9.49 -8.26
CA PRO A 95 -12.95 9.28 -9.68
C PRO A 95 -12.34 7.90 -9.94
N SER A 96 -12.77 7.24 -11.02
CA SER A 96 -12.42 5.85 -11.34
C SER A 96 -10.91 5.60 -11.45
N THR A 97 -10.13 6.63 -11.80
CA THR A 97 -8.68 6.58 -12.00
C THR A 97 -7.86 6.76 -10.72
N VAL A 98 -8.50 7.21 -9.62
CA VAL A 98 -7.81 7.38 -8.32
C VAL A 98 -7.36 6.02 -7.81
N ARG A 99 -6.17 5.95 -7.22
CA ARG A 99 -5.60 4.71 -6.69
C ARG A 99 -6.05 4.42 -5.27
N LEU A 100 -6.12 3.14 -4.94
CA LEU A 100 -6.58 2.65 -3.65
C LEU A 100 -5.78 3.22 -2.47
N HIS A 101 -4.45 3.30 -2.58
CA HIS A 101 -3.62 3.86 -1.51
C HIS A 101 -3.89 5.35 -1.26
N GLU A 102 -4.27 6.11 -2.29
CA GLU A 102 -4.61 7.53 -2.16
C GLU A 102 -5.93 7.70 -1.40
N VAL A 103 -6.91 6.84 -1.66
CA VAL A 103 -8.19 6.84 -0.92
C VAL A 103 -7.99 6.39 0.53
N ALA A 104 -7.32 5.25 0.74
CA ALA A 104 -7.07 4.71 2.06
C ALA A 104 -6.22 5.68 2.92
N GLY A 105 -5.20 6.32 2.32
CA GLY A 105 -4.39 7.34 2.98
C GLY A 105 -5.22 8.53 3.45
N LYS A 106 -6.08 9.08 2.58
CA LYS A 106 -6.99 10.19 2.95
C LYS A 106 -7.95 9.81 4.06
N MET A 107 -8.49 8.59 4.04
CA MET A 107 -9.37 8.11 5.10
C MET A 107 -8.66 8.08 6.45
N ILE A 108 -7.40 7.63 6.49
CA ILE A 108 -6.57 7.60 7.70
C ILE A 108 -6.18 9.02 8.14
N GLU A 109 -5.89 9.94 7.22
CA GLU A 109 -5.66 11.35 7.55
C GLU A 109 -6.87 11.98 8.25
N ASN A 110 -8.08 11.66 7.78
CA ASN A 110 -9.34 12.17 8.32
C ASN A 110 -9.77 11.56 9.67
N THR A 111 -9.03 10.61 10.22
CA THR A 111 -9.29 10.06 11.57
C THR A 111 -8.43 10.74 12.64
N ARG A 112 -7.71 11.81 12.31
CA ARG A 112 -7.07 12.71 13.29
C ARG A 112 -8.09 13.71 13.82
#